data_AF-A0A4Y2TJS9-F1
#
_entry.id   AF-A0A4Y2TJS9-F1
#
_cell.length_a   1.000
_cell.length_b   1.000
_cell.length_c   1.000
_cell.angle_alpha   90.00
_cell.angle_beta   90.00
_cell.angle_gamma   90.00
#
_symmetry.space_group_name_H-M   'P 1'
#
loop_
_entity.id
_entity.type
_entity.pdbx_description
1 polymer ?
#
loop_
_entity_poly.entity_id
_entity_poly.type
_entity_poly.pdbx_seq_one_letter_code
_entity_poly.pdbx_strand_id
1 'polypeptide(L)'
;MSKRDISFSGLFNYGHMAYEVDRDKGPDGEPSLADMTRKAIEILRKNNRGYFLMVEGGRIDHSHHFNNAHRALTDTLALEDAVNVALDMTRSDDTLIVVTSDHSHVFAFGGNPKRGNPILGKLGKRLKIVEYL
;
A
#
# COMPACT_ATOMS: atom_id res chain seq x y z
N MET A 1 30.07 25.08 2.49
CA MET A 1 30.49 23.70 2.16
C MET A 1 29.44 23.08 1.24
N SER A 2 29.85 22.60 0.06
CA SER A 2 29.00 22.25 -1.08
C SER A 2 28.11 21.03 -0.78
N LYS A 3 26.81 21.27 -0.57
CA LYS A 3 25.76 20.27 -0.43
C LYS A 3 25.51 19.67 -1.81
N ARG A 4 25.94 18.43 -2.07
CA ARG A 4 25.44 17.69 -3.24
C ARG A 4 23.95 17.49 -3.05
N ASP A 5 23.14 17.98 -3.97
CA ASP A 5 21.71 17.69 -4.01
C ASP A 5 21.54 16.17 -4.17
N ILE A 6 20.89 15.53 -3.19
CA ILE A 6 20.64 14.09 -3.22
C ILE A 6 19.42 13.86 -4.09
N SER A 7 19.64 13.54 -5.36
CA SER A 7 18.60 13.12 -6.30
C SER A 7 18.61 11.60 -6.44
N PHE A 8 17.45 10.96 -6.27
CA PHE A 8 17.25 9.52 -6.43
C PHE A 8 16.04 9.28 -7.34
N SER A 9 16.17 8.34 -8.27
CA SER A 9 15.09 7.90 -9.16
C SER A 9 15.09 6.37 -9.24
N GLY A 10 13.93 5.77 -9.04
CA GLY A 10 13.70 4.34 -9.20
C GLY A 10 12.51 4.12 -10.12
N LEU A 11 12.75 3.51 -11.28
CA LEU A 11 11.72 3.10 -12.24
C LEU A 11 11.77 1.57 -12.32
N PHE A 12 10.73 0.91 -11.84
CA PHE A 12 10.73 -0.55 -11.63
C PHE A 12 9.93 -1.32 -12.69
N ASN A 13 9.19 -0.62 -13.55
CA ASN A 13 8.46 -1.21 -14.67
C ASN A 13 8.43 -0.23 -15.85
N TYR A 14 8.15 -0.72 -17.06
CA TYR A 14 7.96 0.10 -18.26
C TYR A 14 6.68 0.94 -18.17
N GLY A 15 5.64 0.39 -17.54
CA GLY A 15 4.37 1.07 -17.30
C GLY A 15 4.03 1.13 -15.81
N HIS A 16 2.79 0.80 -15.46
CA HIS A 16 2.41 0.62 -14.07
C HIS A 16 3.14 -0.59 -13.47
N MET A 17 3.51 -0.48 -12.20
CA MET A 17 3.96 -1.61 -11.39
C MET A 17 2.88 -2.70 -11.31
N ALA A 18 3.30 -3.92 -10.99
CA ALA A 18 2.40 -5.04 -10.78
C ALA A 18 1.39 -4.75 -9.65
N TYR A 19 0.23 -5.40 -9.70
CA TYR A 19 -0.65 -5.45 -8.52
C TYR A 19 0.08 -6.19 -7.40
N GLU A 20 -0.15 -5.85 -6.13
CA GLU A 20 0.58 -6.45 -5.01
C GLU A 20 0.47 -7.99 -4.97
N VAL A 21 -0.69 -8.53 -5.36
CA VAL A 21 -0.91 -9.97 -5.41
C VAL A 21 -0.13 -10.68 -6.52
N ASP A 22 0.19 -9.97 -7.61
CA ASP A 22 0.87 -10.51 -8.78
C ASP A 22 2.38 -10.16 -8.80
N ARG A 23 2.83 -9.33 -7.84
CA ARG A 23 4.19 -8.82 -7.77
C ARG A 23 5.20 -9.93 -7.56
N ASP A 24 6.26 -9.95 -8.38
CA ASP A 24 7.42 -10.77 -8.10
C ASP A 24 8.16 -10.19 -6.88
N LYS A 25 8.25 -11.00 -5.82
CA LYS A 25 8.90 -10.64 -4.55
C LYS A 25 10.34 -11.17 -4.47
N GLY A 26 10.82 -11.79 -5.54
CA GLY A 26 12.19 -12.25 -5.69
C GLY A 26 13.19 -11.10 -5.85
N PRO A 27 14.50 -11.42 -5.92
CA PRO A 27 15.57 -10.43 -5.97
C PRO A 27 15.53 -9.55 -7.23
N ASP A 28 14.98 -10.06 -8.32
CA ASP A 28 14.84 -9.34 -9.60
C ASP A 28 13.44 -8.74 -9.79
N GLY A 29 12.60 -8.82 -8.76
CA GLY A 29 11.23 -8.34 -8.75
C GLY A 29 11.08 -6.86 -8.43
N GLU A 30 9.85 -6.45 -8.15
CA GLU A 30 9.52 -5.06 -7.83
C GLU A 30 9.49 -4.83 -6.31
N PRO A 31 9.96 -3.67 -5.81
CA PRO A 31 9.80 -3.30 -4.41
C PRO A 31 8.33 -3.10 -4.06
N SER A 32 7.94 -3.40 -2.82
CA SER A 32 6.59 -3.04 -2.35
C SER A 32 6.45 -1.53 -2.17
N LEU A 33 5.20 -1.05 -2.08
CA LEU A 33 4.93 0.36 -1.73
C LEU A 33 5.54 0.74 -0.37
N ALA A 34 5.54 -0.20 0.57
CA ALA A 34 6.18 -0.05 1.88
C ALA A 34 7.72 0.07 1.77
N ASP A 35 8.35 -0.71 0.90
CA ASP A 35 9.81 -0.63 0.67
C ASP A 35 10.21 0.69 0.02
N MET A 36 9.44 1.13 -0.98
CA MET A 36 9.66 2.43 -1.62
C MET A 36 9.47 3.58 -0.62
N THR A 37 8.44 3.51 0.24
CA THR A 37 8.18 4.49 1.28
C THR A 37 9.33 4.56 2.29
N ARG A 38 9.78 3.40 2.79
CA ARG A 38 10.96 3.31 3.68
C ARG A 38 12.17 3.97 3.05
N LYS A 39 12.43 3.65 1.77
CA LYS A 39 13.60 4.18 1.07
C LYS A 39 13.51 5.68 0.83
N ALA A 40 12.33 6.19 0.50
CA ALA A 40 12.10 7.62 0.34
C ALA A 40 12.34 8.37 1.65
N ILE A 41 11.77 7.89 2.77
CA ILE A 41 11.98 8.49 4.09
C ILE A 41 13.46 8.46 4.49
N GLU A 42 14.16 7.34 4.24
CA GLU A 42 15.62 7.20 4.45
C GLU A 42 16.44 8.30 3.78
N ILE A 43 16.05 8.68 2.58
CA ILE A 43 16.76 9.68 1.78
C ILE A 43 16.35 11.08 2.23
N LEU A 44 15.04 11.34 2.34
CA LEU A 44 14.47 12.66 2.61
C LEU A 44 14.79 13.17 4.03
N ARG A 45 14.82 12.28 5.04
CA ARG A 45 15.13 12.64 6.43
C ARG A 45 16.53 13.21 6.65
N LYS A 46 17.42 13.11 5.66
CA LYS A 46 18.75 13.74 5.70
C LYS A 46 18.67 15.27 5.59
N ASN A 47 17.54 15.82 5.14
CA ASN A 47 17.31 17.26 5.10
C ASN A 47 16.80 17.76 6.46
N ASN A 48 17.61 18.55 7.16
CA ASN A 48 17.27 19.13 8.46
C ASN A 48 16.18 20.23 8.41
N ARG A 49 15.71 20.62 7.22
CA ARG A 49 14.60 21.57 7.04
C ARG A 49 13.24 20.89 6.85
N GLY A 50 13.17 19.57 7.04
CA GLY A 50 11.97 18.77 6.76
C GLY A 50 11.85 18.37 5.29
N TYR A 51 10.77 17.68 4.96
CA TYR A 51 10.49 17.18 3.62
C TYR A 51 8.99 17.06 3.38
N PHE A 52 8.63 16.96 2.11
CA PHE A 52 7.31 16.52 1.66
C PHE A 52 7.49 15.18 0.96
N LEU A 53 6.59 14.25 1.21
CA LEU A 53 6.56 12.94 0.57
C LEU A 53 5.11 12.62 0.18
N MET A 54 4.91 12.24 -1.09
CA MET A 54 3.66 11.68 -1.59
C MET A 54 3.85 10.20 -1.86
N VAL A 55 2.94 9.39 -1.32
CA VAL A 55 2.90 7.94 -1.51
C VAL A 55 1.51 7.59 -2.04
N GLU A 56 1.44 6.87 -3.16
CA GLU A 56 0.19 6.61 -3.86
C GLU A 56 -0.04 5.10 -4.03
N GLY A 57 -1.18 4.61 -3.53
CA GLY A 57 -1.68 3.26 -3.79
C GLY A 57 -2.43 3.16 -5.13
N GLY A 58 -1.85 3.65 -6.22
CA GLY A 58 -2.59 3.90 -7.48
C GLY A 58 -3.19 2.65 -8.15
N ARG A 59 -2.72 1.44 -7.80
CA ARG A 59 -3.27 0.18 -8.35
C ARG A 59 -4.64 -0.20 -7.76
N ILE A 60 -5.07 0.43 -6.65
CA ILE A 60 -6.41 0.28 -6.08
C ILE A 60 -7.49 0.70 -7.09
N ASP A 61 -7.29 1.87 -7.72
CA ASP A 61 -8.17 2.42 -8.76
C ASP A 61 -8.30 1.47 -9.97
N HIS A 62 -7.16 1.09 -10.55
CA HIS A 62 -7.14 0.17 -11.69
C HIS A 62 -7.86 -1.15 -11.38
N SER A 63 -7.66 -1.70 -10.18
CA SER A 63 -8.32 -2.93 -9.75
C SER A 63 -9.85 -2.77 -9.67
N HIS A 64 -10.34 -1.62 -9.20
CA HIS A 64 -11.77 -1.32 -9.21
C HIS A 64 -12.34 -1.13 -10.62
N HIS A 65 -11.60 -0.50 -11.54
CA HIS A 65 -11.99 -0.41 -12.95
C HIS A 65 -12.17 -1.78 -13.63
N PHE A 66 -11.45 -2.80 -13.17
CA PHE A 66 -11.63 -4.19 -13.62
C PHE A 66 -12.64 -5.00 -12.79
N ASN A 67 -13.38 -4.38 -11.87
CA ASN A 67 -14.28 -5.05 -10.92
C ASN A 67 -13.58 -6.18 -10.12
N ASN A 68 -12.28 -6.05 -9.87
CA ASN A 68 -11.48 -7.06 -9.18
C ASN A 68 -11.27 -6.65 -7.71
N ALA A 69 -12.26 -6.96 -6.88
CA ALA A 69 -12.21 -6.63 -5.45
C ALA A 69 -11.05 -7.32 -4.71
N HIS A 70 -10.59 -8.49 -5.16
CA HIS A 70 -9.44 -9.16 -4.54
C HIS A 70 -8.18 -8.32 -4.67
N ARG A 71 -7.86 -7.86 -5.88
CA ARG A 71 -6.71 -6.99 -6.12
C ARG A 71 -6.88 -5.63 -5.45
N ALA A 72 -8.05 -5.00 -5.58
CA ALA A 72 -8.29 -3.68 -4.99
C ALA A 72 -8.09 -3.66 -3.47
N LEU A 73 -8.65 -4.65 -2.76
CA LEU A 73 -8.47 -4.77 -1.32
C LEU A 73 -7.03 -5.15 -0.93
N THR A 74 -6.34 -5.96 -1.75
CA THR A 74 -4.94 -6.33 -1.49
C THR A 74 -4.00 -5.13 -1.69
N ASP A 75 -4.19 -4.34 -2.73
CA ASP A 75 -3.42 -3.10 -2.94
C ASP A 75 -3.75 -2.05 -1.87
N THR A 76 -4.98 -2.06 -1.33
CA THR A 76 -5.34 -1.21 -0.18
C THR A 76 -4.55 -1.60 1.07
N LEU A 77 -4.34 -2.90 1.31
CA LEU A 77 -3.46 -3.37 2.38
C LEU A 77 -2.00 -2.96 2.12
N ALA A 78 -1.52 -2.97 0.87
CA ALA A 78 -0.18 -2.50 0.55
C ALA A 78 0.02 -0.99 0.85
N LEU A 79 -1.03 -0.17 0.68
CA LEU A 79 -1.02 1.23 1.12
C LEU A 79 -1.04 1.35 2.64
N GLU A 80 -1.80 0.51 3.33
CA GLU A 80 -1.82 0.45 4.80
C GLU A 80 -0.44 0.07 5.37
N ASP A 81 0.24 -0.92 4.79
CA ASP A 81 1.63 -1.27 5.13
C ASP A 81 2.58 -0.08 4.94
N ALA A 82 2.42 0.70 3.86
CA ALA A 82 3.23 1.89 3.60
C ALA A 82 2.97 3.00 4.63
N VAL A 83 1.71 3.19 5.05
CA VAL A 83 1.35 4.12 6.12
C VAL A 83 1.95 3.68 7.45
N ASN A 84 1.89 2.39 7.79
CA ASN A 84 2.51 1.84 8.99
C ASN A 84 4.03 2.07 9.00
N VAL A 85 4.71 1.86 7.87
CA VAL A 85 6.14 2.20 7.73
C VAL A 85 6.38 3.68 7.98
N ALA A 86 5.54 4.58 7.45
CA ALA A 86 5.70 6.01 7.68
C ALA A 86 5.50 6.37 9.17
N LEU A 87 4.49 5.79 9.83
CA LEU A 87 4.24 5.96 11.26
C LEU A 87 5.42 5.47 12.11
N ASP A 88 6.00 4.32 11.78
CA ASP A 88 7.14 3.75 12.51
C ASP A 88 8.44 4.55 12.33
N MET A 89 8.59 5.25 11.20
CA MET A 89 9.81 5.97 10.83
C MET A 89 9.78 7.47 11.12
N THR A 90 8.64 7.99 11.57
CA THR A 90 8.44 9.42 11.84
C THR A 90 7.89 9.63 13.24
N ARG A 91 7.85 10.87 13.70
CA ARG A 91 7.29 11.22 15.01
C ARG A 91 6.08 12.11 14.83
N SER A 92 5.02 11.83 15.58
CA SER A 92 3.77 12.60 15.46
C SER A 92 3.88 14.04 16.00
N ASP A 93 4.97 14.40 16.69
CA ASP A 93 5.21 15.76 17.17
C ASP A 93 5.86 16.68 16.13
N ASP A 94 6.45 16.13 15.07
CA ASP A 94 7.09 16.88 13.98
C ASP A 94 6.60 16.52 12.57
N THR A 95 5.77 15.49 12.44
CA THR A 95 5.31 14.96 11.15
C THR A 95 3.79 14.88 11.10
N LEU A 96 3.19 15.50 10.07
CA LEU A 96 1.78 15.34 9.71
C LEU A 96 1.66 14.28 8.61
N ILE A 97 0.91 13.22 8.89
CA ILE A 97 0.54 12.21 7.89
C ILE A 97 -0.94 12.39 7.56
N VAL A 98 -1.25 12.56 6.26
CA VAL A 98 -2.62 12.66 5.76
C VAL A 98 -2.85 11.50 4.80
N VAL A 99 -3.91 10.72 5.05
CA VAL A 99 -4.37 9.66 4.15
C VAL A 99 -5.73 10.05 3.62
N THR A 100 -5.88 10.03 2.30
CA THR A 100 -7.12 10.35 1.60
C THR A 100 -7.21 9.55 0.32
N SER A 101 -8.39 9.54 -0.31
CA SER A 101 -8.54 9.21 -1.72
C SER A 101 -8.78 10.48 -2.54
N ASP A 102 -8.48 10.41 -3.83
CA ASP A 102 -8.82 11.42 -4.84
C ASP A 102 -10.30 11.31 -5.26
N HIS A 103 -10.80 10.08 -5.39
CA HIS A 103 -12.21 9.75 -5.54
C HIS A 103 -12.53 8.37 -4.96
N SER A 104 -13.77 7.92 -5.13
CA SER A 104 -14.21 6.56 -4.78
C SER A 104 -14.61 5.79 -6.03
N HIS A 105 -15.19 4.60 -5.86
CA HIS A 105 -15.71 3.74 -6.91
C HIS A 105 -17.11 3.26 -6.57
N VAL A 106 -17.84 2.70 -7.54
CA VAL A 106 -19.17 2.09 -7.35
C VAL A 106 -19.12 0.75 -6.60
N PHE A 107 -18.11 0.56 -5.75
CA PHE A 107 -17.90 -0.64 -4.98
C PHE A 107 -18.85 -0.64 -3.77
N ALA A 108 -19.57 -1.74 -3.60
CA ALA A 108 -20.53 -1.91 -2.51
C ALA A 108 -20.25 -3.18 -1.72
N PHE A 109 -20.27 -3.05 -0.40
CA PHE A 109 -20.29 -4.17 0.54
C PHE A 109 -21.73 -4.41 0.99
N GLY A 110 -22.28 -5.59 0.72
CA GLY A 110 -23.69 -5.87 1.02
C GLY A 110 -24.01 -7.34 1.26
N GLY A 111 -25.31 -7.66 1.30
CA GLY A 111 -25.82 -8.97 1.67
C GLY A 111 -25.91 -9.17 3.18
N ASN A 112 -26.09 -10.43 3.61
CA ASN A 112 -26.20 -10.81 5.03
C ASN A 112 -25.08 -11.77 5.50
N PRO A 113 -23.78 -11.43 5.34
CA PRO A 113 -22.70 -12.25 5.86
C PRO A 113 -22.68 -12.21 7.40
N LYS A 114 -22.36 -13.35 8.02
CA LYS A 114 -22.08 -13.41 9.46
C LYS A 114 -20.69 -12.83 9.74
N ARG A 115 -20.48 -12.32 10.95
CA ARG A 115 -19.14 -11.94 11.44
C ARG A 115 -18.16 -13.09 11.24
N GLY A 116 -16.97 -12.78 10.73
CA GLY A 116 -15.92 -13.75 10.44
C GLY A 116 -16.05 -14.44 9.08
N ASN A 117 -17.10 -14.17 8.30
CA ASN A 117 -17.13 -14.62 6.90
C ASN A 117 -16.05 -13.88 6.08
N PRO A 118 -15.28 -14.58 5.24
CA PRO A 118 -14.30 -13.94 4.37
C PRO A 118 -14.98 -12.95 3.43
N ILE A 119 -14.39 -11.76 3.26
CA ILE A 119 -14.98 -10.67 2.46
C ILE A 119 -15.09 -11.03 0.96
N LEU A 120 -14.22 -11.91 0.48
CA LEU A 120 -14.23 -12.46 -0.89
C LEU A 120 -14.83 -13.88 -0.93
N GLY A 121 -15.37 -14.35 0.20
CA GLY A 121 -15.91 -15.69 0.37
C GLY A 121 -17.37 -15.80 -0.05
N LYS A 122 -17.84 -17.04 -0.26
CA LYS A 122 -19.25 -17.34 -0.50
C LYS A 122 -20.02 -17.39 0.82
N LEU A 123 -21.26 -16.89 0.83
CA LEU A 123 -22.17 -17.01 1.97
C LEU A 123 -22.40 -18.48 2.33
N GLY A 124 -22.35 -18.81 3.63
CA GLY A 124 -22.70 -20.14 4.15
C GLY A 124 -21.56 -21.15 4.23
N LYS A 125 -20.36 -20.88 3.71
CA LYS A 125 -19.18 -21.71 4.00
C LYS A 125 -18.53 -21.27 5.31
N ARG A 126 -18.91 -21.94 6.40
CA ARG A 126 -18.17 -21.87 7.68
C ARG A 126 -16.76 -22.39 7.41
N LEU A 127 -15.74 -21.53 7.57
CA LEU A 127 -14.36 -22.02 7.70
C LEU A 127 -14.37 -23.03 8.85
N LYS A 128 -13.98 -24.27 8.59
CA LYS A 128 -13.57 -25.17 9.67
C LYS A 128 -12.39 -24.46 10.32
N ILE A 129 -12.60 -23.96 11.53
CA ILE A 129 -11.50 -23.64 12.43
C ILE A 129 -10.75 -24.96 12.55
N VAL A 130 -9.62 -25.07 11.85
CA VAL A 130 -8.64 -26.10 12.15
C VAL A 130 -8.00 -25.60 13.44
N GLU A 131 -8.39 -26.22 14.55
CA GLU A 131 -7.58 -26.19 15.77
C GLU A 131 -6.21 -26.73 15.38
N TYR A 132 -5.21 -25.86 15.30
CA TYR A 132 -3.82 -26.26 15.51
C TYR A 132 -3.51 -25.96 16.98
N LEU A 133 -3.75 -26.96 17.81
CA LEU A 133 -2.80 -27.32 18.86
C LEU A 133 -1.62 -28.04 18.20
#